data_AF-A0A6G0MDH7-F1
#
_entry.id   AF-A0A6G0MDH7-F1
#
_cell.length_a   1.000
_cell.length_b   1.000
_cell.length_c   1.000
_cell.angle_alpha   90.00
_cell.angle_beta   90.00
_cell.angle_gamma   90.00
#
_symmetry.space_group_name_H-M   'P 1'
#
loop_
_entity.id
_entity.type
_entity.pdbx_description
1 polymer ?
#
loop_
_entity_poly.entity_id
_entity_poly.type
_entity_poly.pdbx_seq_one_letter_code
_entity_poly.pdbx_strand_id
1 'polypeptide(L)'
;MLQQRVRDAPILRHFDRSKDVHVTLFANEWALSSTLRQEHEGKLHPVRFCGRVLKDAMMNYHPAEKEVLALLLVLKVCYTQLVGKSIRVYTRFSTLEWVHKSKTLFGRAT
;
A
#
# COMPACT_ATOMS: atom_id res chain seq x y z
N MET A 1 3.37 22.89 -10.63
CA MET A 1 1.89 22.95 -10.54
C MET A 1 1.26 21.76 -9.80
N LEU A 2 1.56 20.49 -10.15
CA LEU A 2 1.00 19.32 -9.42
C LEU A 2 1.56 19.20 -7.98
N GLN A 3 2.88 19.31 -7.81
CA GLN A 3 3.52 19.20 -6.49
C GLN A 3 3.04 20.29 -5.51
N GLN A 4 2.81 21.51 -5.98
CA GLN A 4 2.24 22.60 -5.17
C GLN A 4 0.80 22.28 -4.76
N ARG A 5 -0.06 21.82 -5.66
CA ARG A 5 -1.43 21.44 -5.29
C ARG A 5 -1.50 20.25 -4.31
N VAL A 6 -0.55 19.32 -4.38
CA VAL A 6 -0.42 18.24 -3.40
C VAL A 6 0.08 18.75 -2.05
N ARG A 7 0.92 19.80 -2.04
CA ARG A 7 1.46 20.43 -0.83
C ARG A 7 0.45 21.36 -0.13
N ASP A 8 -0.29 22.15 -0.90
CA ASP A 8 -1.14 23.24 -0.39
C ASP A 8 -2.54 22.77 -0.02
N ALA A 9 -3.01 21.67 -0.60
CA ALA A 9 -4.26 21.07 -0.16
C ALA A 9 -3.99 20.24 1.11
N PRO A 10 -4.86 20.30 2.15
CA PRO A 10 -4.73 19.53 3.40
C PRO A 10 -5.09 18.05 3.16
N ILE A 11 -4.54 17.47 2.10
CA ILE A 11 -4.82 16.12 1.64
C ILE A 11 -4.10 15.15 2.58
N LEU A 12 -2.84 15.46 2.95
CA LEU A 12 -2.04 14.62 3.82
C LEU A 12 -2.32 14.93 5.30
N ARG A 13 -2.81 13.95 6.06
CA ARG A 13 -3.04 14.06 7.50
C ARG A 13 -1.90 13.41 8.29
N HIS A 14 -1.68 13.89 9.51
CA HIS A 14 -0.77 13.22 10.44
C HIS A 14 -1.32 11.84 10.82
N PHE A 15 -0.41 10.89 11.02
CA PHE A 15 -0.77 9.57 11.48
C PHE A 15 -1.32 9.64 12.91
N ASP A 16 -2.47 9.02 13.13
CA ASP A 16 -3.11 8.91 14.42
C ASP A 16 -3.09 7.44 14.87
N ARG A 17 -2.43 7.19 16.01
CA ARG A 17 -2.29 5.84 16.58
C ARG A 17 -3.61 5.27 17.08
N SER A 18 -4.62 6.08 17.35
CA SER A 18 -5.93 5.61 17.80
C SER A 18 -6.81 5.08 16.66
N LYS A 19 -6.48 5.44 15.42
CA LYS A 19 -7.33 5.16 14.26
C LYS A 19 -6.95 3.89 13.53
N ASP A 20 -7.95 3.36 12.83
CA ASP A 20 -7.80 2.24 11.91
C ASP A 20 -6.89 2.60 10.73
N VAL A 21 -6.26 1.57 10.17
CA VAL A 21 -5.30 1.72 9.08
C VAL A 21 -5.86 1.11 7.81
N HIS A 22 -5.83 1.91 6.74
CA HIS A 22 -6.25 1.52 5.41
C HIS A 22 -5.09 1.67 4.43
N VAL A 23 -4.80 0.64 3.64
CA VAL A 23 -3.73 0.65 2.63
C VAL A 23 -4.33 0.39 1.27
N THR A 24 -4.14 1.30 0.31
CA THR A 24 -4.46 1.04 -1.09
C THR A 24 -3.21 0.69 -1.85
N LEU A 25 -3.28 -0.38 -2.65
CA LEU A 25 -2.20 -0.84 -3.50
C LEU A 25 -2.45 -0.44 -4.95
N PHE A 26 -1.37 -0.14 -5.66
CA PHE A 26 -1.39 0.07 -7.10
C PHE A 26 -0.09 -0.43 -7.71
N ALA A 27 -0.18 -1.09 -8.85
CA ALA A 27 0.97 -1.43 -9.66
C ALA A 27 0.63 -1.38 -11.14
N ASN A 28 1.59 -0.97 -11.94
CA ASN A 28 1.53 -1.04 -13.40
C ASN A 28 2.77 -1.80 -13.92
N GLU A 29 3.05 -1.70 -15.22
CA GLU A 29 4.13 -2.46 -15.84
C GLU A 29 5.52 -2.13 -15.28
N TRP A 30 5.77 -0.87 -14.90
CA TRP A 30 7.10 -0.36 -14.58
C TRP A 30 7.23 0.24 -13.18
N ALA A 31 6.14 0.46 -12.45
CA ALA A 31 6.13 1.04 -11.13
C ALA A 31 5.07 0.42 -10.21
N LEU A 32 5.34 0.55 -8.92
CA LEU A 32 4.40 0.22 -7.86
C LEU A 32 4.24 1.40 -6.90
N SER A 33 3.06 1.49 -6.30
CA SER A 33 2.74 2.47 -5.28
C SER A 33 1.72 1.94 -4.28
N SER A 34 1.71 2.57 -3.12
CA SER A 34 0.83 2.25 -2.01
C SER A 34 0.55 3.52 -1.23
N THR A 35 -0.67 3.62 -0.72
CA THR A 35 -1.11 4.78 0.06
C THR A 35 -1.62 4.32 1.40
N LEU A 36 -0.95 4.74 2.47
CA LEU A 36 -1.42 4.64 3.84
C LEU A 36 -2.46 5.74 4.08
N ARG A 37 -3.65 5.35 4.55
CA ARG A 37 -4.80 6.24 4.75
C ARG A 37 -5.45 5.96 6.11
N GLN A 38 -6.05 6.98 6.68
CA GLN A 38 -6.84 6.90 7.91
C GLN A 38 -8.09 7.76 7.77
N GLU A 39 -9.12 7.47 8.55
CA GLU A 39 -10.34 8.25 8.53
C GLU A 39 -10.15 9.55 9.34
N HIS A 40 -10.39 10.70 8.71
CA HIS A 40 -10.46 12.00 9.37
C HIS A 40 -11.72 12.69 8.86
N GLU A 41 -12.55 13.21 9.77
CA GLU A 41 -13.75 13.98 9.40
C GLU A 41 -14.70 13.18 8.47
N GLY A 42 -14.85 11.87 8.73
CA GLY A 42 -15.70 10.97 7.95
C GLY A 42 -15.17 10.61 6.55
N LYS A 43 -13.92 10.97 6.22
CA LYS A 43 -13.30 10.68 4.92
C LYS A 43 -11.95 9.99 5.11
N LEU A 44 -11.60 9.11 4.18
CA LEU A 44 -10.26 8.51 4.15
C LEU A 44 -9.25 9.52 3.59
N HIS A 45 -8.41 10.06 4.47
CA HIS A 45 -7.31 10.94 4.10
C HIS A 45 -6.00 10.15 4.01
N PRO A 46 -5.16 10.41 2.99
CA PRO A 46 -3.83 9.86 2.97
C PRO A 46 -2.99 10.41 4.12
N VAL A 47 -2.15 9.54 4.67
CA VAL A 47 -1.13 9.84 5.67
C VAL A 47 0.25 9.74 5.05
N ARG A 48 0.45 8.78 4.14
CA ARG A 48 1.72 8.61 3.44
C ARG A 48 1.54 7.92 2.09
N PHE A 49 2.29 8.39 1.10
CA PHE A 49 2.46 7.73 -0.18
C PHE A 49 3.82 7.02 -0.20
N CYS A 50 3.84 5.76 -0.62
CA CYS A 50 5.06 4.98 -0.82
C CYS A 50 5.05 4.44 -2.26
N GLY A 51 6.11 4.66 -3.02
CA GLY A 51 6.20 4.13 -4.38
C GLY A 51 7.64 4.08 -4.86
N ARG A 52 7.87 3.23 -5.86
CA ARG A 52 9.16 3.12 -6.55
C ARG A 52 8.99 2.50 -7.93
N VAL A 53 9.98 2.73 -8.79
CA VAL A 53 10.13 2.02 -10.05
C VAL A 53 10.57 0.57 -9.78
N LEU A 54 10.06 -0.35 -10.60
CA LEU A 54 10.41 -1.75 -10.56
C LEU A 54 11.83 -1.96 -11.09
N LYS A 55 12.53 -2.95 -10.53
CA LYS A 55 13.79 -3.43 -11.12
C LYS A 55 13.46 -4.35 -12.30
N ASP A 56 14.39 -4.52 -13.23
CA ASP A 56 14.18 -5.32 -14.45
C ASP A 56 13.58 -6.69 -14.19
N ALA A 57 14.13 -7.44 -13.23
CA ALA A 57 13.61 -8.75 -12.85
C ALA A 57 12.15 -8.72 -12.34
N MET A 58 11.72 -7.61 -11.73
CA MET A 58 10.38 -7.43 -11.17
C MET A 58 9.37 -6.91 -12.21
N MET A 59 9.82 -6.35 -13.33
CA MET A 59 8.93 -5.89 -14.41
C MET A 59 8.18 -7.07 -15.04
N ASN A 60 8.76 -8.27 -15.01
CA ASN A 60 8.17 -9.49 -15.56
C ASN A 60 7.20 -10.21 -14.60
N TYR A 61 7.02 -9.71 -13.38
CA TYR A 61 6.09 -10.31 -12.43
C TYR A 61 4.63 -10.12 -12.83
N HIS A 62 3.77 -11.03 -12.40
CA HIS A 62 2.34 -10.89 -12.62
C HIS A 62 1.81 -9.62 -11.94
N PRO A 63 0.82 -8.89 -12.50
CA PRO A 63 0.28 -7.68 -11.87
C PRO A 63 -0.12 -7.84 -10.40
N ALA A 64 -0.69 -8.99 -10.02
CA ALA A 64 -1.03 -9.29 -8.63
C ALA A 64 0.22 -9.39 -7.72
N GLU A 65 1.32 -9.96 -8.21
CA GLU A 65 2.59 -10.04 -7.46
C GLU A 65 3.23 -8.66 -7.30
N LYS A 66 3.09 -7.79 -8.29
CA LYS A 66 3.53 -6.39 -8.19
C LYS A 66 2.75 -5.64 -7.11
N GLU A 67 1.46 -5.93 -6.92
CA GLU A 67 0.70 -5.38 -5.78
C GLU A 67 1.17 -5.97 -4.43
N VAL A 68 1.59 -7.25 -4.35
CA VAL A 68 2.29 -7.78 -3.15
C VAL A 68 3.55 -6.97 -2.85
N LEU A 69 4.36 -6.67 -3.87
CA LEU A 69 5.56 -5.85 -3.69
C LEU A 69 5.23 -4.44 -3.19
N ALA A 70 4.10 -3.87 -3.61
CA ALA A 70 3.62 -2.59 -3.10
C ALA A 70 3.23 -2.67 -1.62
N LEU A 71 2.58 -3.76 -1.21
CA LEU A 71 2.25 -4.01 0.20
C LEU A 71 3.53 -4.16 1.05
N LEU A 72 4.49 -4.95 0.60
CA LEU A 72 5.78 -5.11 1.28
C LEU A 72 6.52 -3.77 1.42
N LEU A 73 6.43 -2.90 0.40
CA LEU A 73 7.05 -1.58 0.46
C LEU A 73 6.45 -0.73 1.59
N VAL A 74 5.12 -0.59 1.67
CA VAL A 74 4.50 0.22 2.73
C VAL A 74 4.70 -0.37 4.11
N LEU A 75 4.65 -1.70 4.25
CA LEU A 75 4.94 -2.38 5.53
C LEU A 75 6.36 -2.08 6.02
N LYS A 76 7.34 -2.09 5.11
CA LYS A 76 8.73 -1.76 5.43
C LYS A 76 8.92 -0.28 5.76
N VAL A 77 8.38 0.61 4.93
CA VAL A 77 8.59 2.06 5.06
C VAL A 77 7.83 2.67 6.24
N CYS A 78 6.66 2.11 6.57
CA CYS A 78 5.79 2.57 7.65
C CYS A 78 5.80 1.63 8.86
N TYR A 79 6.83 0.78 9.01
CA TYR A 79 6.90 -0.26 10.04
C TYR A 79 6.53 0.25 11.43
N THR A 80 7.12 1.37 11.86
CA THR A 80 6.88 1.96 13.19
C THR A 80 5.45 2.48 13.39
N GLN A 81 4.73 2.77 12.31
CA GLN A 81 3.33 3.21 12.34
C GLN A 81 2.37 2.02 12.31
N LEU A 82 2.79 0.90 11.71
CA LEU A 82 1.93 -0.24 11.39
C LEU A 82 2.10 -1.42 12.35
N VAL A 83 3.22 -1.49 13.07
CA VAL A 83 3.49 -2.57 14.02
C VAL A 83 2.36 -2.68 15.05
N GLY A 84 1.84 -3.90 15.24
CA GLY A 84 0.76 -4.20 16.19
C GLY A 84 -0.64 -3.72 15.76
N LYS A 85 -0.81 -3.16 14.56
CA LYS A 85 -2.12 -2.73 14.05
C LYS A 85 -2.70 -3.74 13.05
N SER A 86 -4.03 -3.88 13.07
CA SER A 86 -4.76 -4.48 11.96
C SER A 86 -4.78 -3.53 10.77
N ILE A 87 -4.54 -4.06 9.56
CA ILE A 87 -4.41 -3.29 8.33
C ILE A 87 -5.46 -3.77 7.35
N ARG A 88 -6.34 -2.87 6.89
CA ARG A 88 -7.29 -3.16 5.80
C ARG A 88 -6.64 -2.82 4.46
N VAL A 89 -6.42 -3.84 3.63
CA VAL A 89 -5.76 -3.70 2.33
C VAL A 89 -6.78 -3.66 1.20
N TYR A 90 -6.66 -2.68 0.32
CA TYR A 90 -7.47 -2.50 -0.89
C TYR A 90 -6.59 -2.78 -2.10
N THR A 91 -6.98 -3.77 -2.89
CA THR A 91 -6.27 -4.26 -4.08
C THR A 91 -7.25 -4.42 -5.24
N ARG A 92 -6.74 -4.38 -6.48
CA ARG A 92 -7.53 -4.70 -7.68
C ARG A 92 -7.64 -6.21 -7.95
N PHE A 93 -6.82 -7.03 -7.31
CA PHE A 93 -6.76 -8.46 -7.56
C PHE A 93 -7.26 -9.24 -6.34
N SER A 94 -8.49 -9.76 -6.43
CA SER A 94 -9.10 -10.60 -5.38
C SER A 94 -8.32 -11.88 -5.09
N THR A 95 -7.48 -12.32 -6.03
CA THR A 95 -6.59 -13.47 -5.83
C THR A 95 -5.68 -13.28 -4.62
N LEU A 96 -5.36 -12.05 -4.22
CA LEU A 96 -4.54 -11.76 -3.02
C LEU A 96 -5.14 -12.24 -1.69
N GLU A 97 -6.38 -12.70 -1.64
CA GLU A 97 -6.90 -13.40 -0.46
C GLU A 97 -6.01 -14.59 -0.04
N TRP A 98 -5.28 -15.22 -0.98
CA TRP A 98 -4.34 -16.29 -0.64
C TRP A 98 -3.24 -15.82 0.32
N VAL A 99 -2.86 -14.54 0.30
CA VAL A 99 -1.84 -13.97 1.20
C VAL A 99 -2.27 -14.11 2.67
N HIS A 100 -3.57 -14.06 2.95
CA HIS A 100 -4.09 -14.30 4.30
C HIS A 100 -4.06 -15.77 4.71
N LYS A 101 -4.07 -16.70 3.74
CA LYS A 101 -4.11 -18.14 3.97
C LYS A 101 -2.72 -18.77 3.98
N SER A 102 -1.76 -18.15 3.30
CA SER A 102 -0.42 -18.72 3.15
C SER A 102 0.44 -18.50 4.40
N LYS A 103 0.97 -19.60 4.93
CA LYS A 103 2.00 -19.58 5.98
C LYS A 103 3.41 -19.26 5.43
N THR A 104 3.56 -19.13 4.11
CA THR A 104 4.84 -18.87 3.45
C THR A 104 4.72 -17.72 2.44
N LEU A 105 5.78 -16.93 2.28
CA LEU A 105 5.78 -15.75 1.40
C LEU A 105 5.66 -16.11 -0.10
N PHE A 106 5.86 -17.39 -0.47
CA PHE A 106 5.98 -17.88 -1.85
C PHE A 106 4.88 -18.87 -2.27
N GLY A 107 3.87 -19.10 -1.42
CA GLY A 107 2.83 -20.07 -1.68
C GLY A 107 1.77 -19.58 -2.68
N ARG A 108 2.04 -19.70 -3.98
CA ARG A 108 0.94 -19.74 -4.95
C ARG A 108 0.18 -21.05 -4.72
N ALA A 109 -1.13 -21.00 -4.50
CA ALA A 109 -1.96 -22.19 -4.66
C ALA A 109 -2.09 -22.42 -6.18
N THR A 110 -1.48 -23.50 -6.66
CA THR A 110 -1.68 -24.03 -8.02
C THR A 110 -3.10 -24.49 -8.20
#